data_AF-M2W9A5-F1
#
_entry.id   AF-M2W9A5-F1
#
_cell.length_a   1.000
_cell.length_b   1.000
_cell.length_c   1.000
_cell.angle_alpha   90.00
_cell.angle_beta   90.00
_cell.angle_gamma   90.00
#
_symmetry.space_group_name_H-M   'P 1'
#
loop_
_entity.id
_entity.type
_entity.pdbx_description
1 polymer ?
#
loop_
_entity_poly.entity_id
_entity_poly.type
_entity_poly.pdbx_seq_one_letter_code
_entity_poly.pdbx_strand_id
1 'polypeptide(L)'
;MPRAVFRGRIRKRKSKPNGNFKRRGTLKREKRGKTQEQLDAEIMLYQAEKEGRDKEEVKLEIEKMKREREKAKLDEEMDEYFKKRETDV
;
A
#
# COMPACT_ATOMS: atom_id res chain seq x y z
N MET A 1 47.76 48.00 14.05
CA MET A 1 46.45 48.69 14.01
C MET A 1 45.76 48.41 12.66
N PRO A 2 44.42 48.36 12.59
CA PRO A 2 43.66 47.53 11.65
C PRO A 2 43.20 48.25 10.37
N ARG A 3 42.76 47.42 9.39
CA ARG A 3 41.69 47.59 8.37
C ARG A 3 42.15 47.30 6.94
N ALA A 4 42.28 46.02 6.61
CA ALA A 4 42.09 45.58 5.22
C ALA A 4 40.60 45.27 5.01
N VAL A 5 40.06 45.93 4.00
CA VAL A 5 38.65 46.09 3.71
C VAL A 5 38.14 44.84 3.00
N PHE A 6 37.20 44.11 3.60
CA PHE A 6 36.48 43.02 2.93
C PHE A 6 35.59 43.62 1.83
N ARG A 7 36.14 43.80 0.63
CA ARG A 7 35.39 44.23 -0.57
C ARG A 7 35.76 43.37 -1.77
N GLY A 8 34.80 42.54 -2.16
CA GLY A 8 34.77 41.81 -3.43
C GLY A 8 35.20 40.35 -3.26
N ARG A 9 34.53 39.35 -3.81
CA ARG A 9 33.53 39.32 -4.89
C ARG A 9 32.82 37.97 -4.69
N ILE A 10 31.57 37.95 -4.22
CA ILE A 10 30.81 36.69 -4.15
C ILE A 10 30.59 36.24 -5.60
N ARG A 11 31.46 35.34 -6.08
CA ARG A 11 31.20 34.59 -7.31
C ARG A 11 29.90 33.84 -7.04
N LYS A 12 28.82 34.26 -7.72
CA LYS A 12 27.59 33.48 -7.85
C LYS A 12 28.06 32.11 -8.36
N ARG A 13 28.16 31.12 -7.47
CA ARG A 13 28.33 29.73 -7.86
C ARG A 13 27.08 29.43 -8.67
N LYS A 14 27.22 29.37 -10.00
CA LYS A 14 26.26 28.67 -10.86
C LYS A 14 26.33 27.23 -10.33
N SER A 15 25.42 26.86 -9.44
CA SER A 15 25.20 25.46 -9.12
C SER A 15 24.88 24.82 -10.46
N LYS A 16 25.84 24.05 -10.99
CA LYS A 16 25.52 23.10 -12.05
C LYS A 16 24.40 22.25 -11.46
N PRO A 17 23.26 22.05 -12.15
CA PRO A 17 22.29 21.08 -11.69
C PRO A 17 22.97 19.72 -11.84
N ASN A 18 23.69 19.30 -10.79
CA ASN A 18 24.10 17.92 -10.60
C ASN A 18 22.86 17.15 -10.13
N GLY A 19 21.91 17.09 -11.04
CA GLY A 19 20.71 16.28 -10.95
C GLY A 19 20.62 15.40 -12.18
N ASN A 20 21.76 14.97 -12.73
CA ASN A 20 21.82 13.79 -13.59
C ASN A 20 21.55 12.53 -12.75
N PHE A 21 20.49 12.59 -11.93
CA PHE A 21 19.72 11.43 -11.53
C PHE A 21 19.16 10.93 -12.85
N LYS A 22 20.00 10.19 -13.58
CA LYS A 22 19.59 9.37 -14.71
C LYS A 22 18.32 8.73 -14.22
N ARG A 23 17.19 9.17 -14.77
CA ARG A 23 15.88 8.58 -14.57
C ARG A 23 16.10 7.15 -15.01
N ARG A 24 16.50 6.30 -14.05
CA ARG A 24 16.69 4.87 -14.25
C ARG A 24 15.41 4.49 -14.95
N GLY A 25 15.57 4.02 -16.19
CA GLY A 25 14.49 3.83 -17.13
C GLY A 25 13.32 3.24 -16.37
N THR A 26 12.13 3.76 -16.65
CA THR A 26 10.84 3.31 -16.13
C THR A 26 10.84 1.79 -16.05
N LEU A 27 11.35 1.25 -14.94
CA LEU A 27 11.11 -0.10 -14.51
C LEU A 27 9.63 -0.02 -14.32
N LYS A 28 8.89 -0.57 -15.29
CA LYS A 28 7.46 -0.75 -15.18
C LYS A 28 7.30 -1.36 -13.82
N ARG A 29 6.84 -0.53 -12.88
CA ARG A 29 6.65 -0.91 -11.50
C ARG A 29 5.44 -1.81 -11.63
N GLU A 30 5.68 -3.09 -11.86
CA GLU A 30 4.70 -4.16 -11.74
C GLU A 30 4.27 -4.26 -10.27
N LYS A 31 3.87 -3.14 -9.67
CA LYS A 31 3.12 -3.12 -8.43
C LYS A 31 1.66 -3.11 -8.83
N ARG A 32 1.17 -4.26 -9.27
CA ARG A 32 -0.09 -4.70 -8.68
C ARG A 32 0.29 -5.07 -7.24
N GLY A 33 0.19 -4.08 -6.35
CA GLY A 33 0.40 -4.33 -4.93
C GLY A 33 -0.53 -5.46 -4.49
N LYS A 34 -0.09 -6.28 -3.53
CA LYS A 34 -0.97 -7.28 -2.92
C LYS A 34 -2.24 -6.58 -2.42
N THR A 35 -3.40 -7.19 -2.61
CA THR A 35 -4.65 -6.64 -2.08
C THR A 35 -4.58 -6.63 -0.54
N GLN A 36 -5.36 -5.77 0.11
CA GLN A 36 -5.35 -5.71 1.58
C GLN A 36 -5.65 -7.08 2.20
N GLU A 37 -6.58 -7.83 1.62
CA GLU A 37 -6.93 -9.19 2.04
C GLU A 37 -5.76 -10.18 1.93
N GLN A 38 -4.88 -10.02 0.92
CA GLN A 38 -3.68 -10.85 0.79
C GLN A 38 -2.64 -10.48 1.85
N LEU A 39 -2.51 -9.19 2.18
CA LEU A 39 -1.61 -8.74 3.25
C LEU A 39 -2.09 -9.25 4.62
N ASP A 40 -3.38 -9.16 4.90
CA ASP A 40 -3.96 -9.63 6.17
C ASP A 40 -3.79 -11.16 6.32
N ALA A 41 -3.97 -11.93 5.23
CA ALA A 41 -3.73 -13.36 5.23
C ALA A 41 -2.26 -13.71 5.50
N GLU A 42 -1.32 -12.95 4.93
CA GLU A 42 0.11 -13.12 5.18
C GLU A 42 0.49 -12.81 6.64
N ILE A 43 -0.11 -11.78 7.24
CA ILE A 43 0.08 -11.44 8.64
C ILE A 43 -0.40 -12.58 9.55
N MET A 44 -1.59 -13.13 9.28
CA MET A 44 -2.13 -14.25 10.06
C MET A 44 -1.24 -15.50 9.96
N LEU A 45 -0.78 -15.85 8.77
CA LEU A 45 0.15 -16.98 8.59
C LEU A 45 1.48 -16.75 9.31
N TYR A 46 2.01 -15.53 9.27
CA TYR A 46 3.25 -15.18 9.95
C TYR A 46 3.11 -15.23 11.49
N GLN A 47 1.98 -14.80 12.04
CA GLN A 47 1.70 -14.89 13.48
C GLN A 47 1.54 -16.35 13.93
N ALA A 48 0.81 -17.16 13.15
CA ALA A 48 0.68 -18.58 13.41
C ALA A 48 2.03 -19.31 13.43
N GLU A 49 2.92 -18.98 12.48
CA GLU A 49 4.29 -19.50 12.46
C GLU A 49 5.10 -19.14 13.71
N LYS A 50 4.91 -17.93 14.23
CA LYS A 50 5.59 -17.48 15.46
C LYS A 50 5.07 -18.16 16.71
N GLU A 51 3.79 -18.48 16.73
CA GLU A 51 3.12 -19.14 17.85
C GLU A 51 3.23 -20.67 17.78
N GLY A 52 3.83 -21.22 16.72
CA GLY A 52 3.96 -22.66 16.54
C GLY A 52 2.64 -23.37 16.25
N ARG A 53 1.64 -22.64 15.74
CA ARG A 53 0.37 -23.22 15.31
C ARG A 53 0.55 -23.92 13.96
N ASP A 54 -0.31 -24.90 13.69
CA ASP A 54 -0.31 -25.59 12.41
C ASP A 54 -0.73 -24.62 11.28
N LYS A 55 0.09 -24.56 10.24
CA LYS A 55 -0.16 -23.69 9.08
C LYS A 55 -1.38 -24.15 8.31
N GLU A 56 -1.70 -25.44 8.33
CA GLU A 56 -2.85 -26.00 7.60
C GLU A 56 -4.17 -25.57 8.25
N GLU A 57 -4.24 -25.60 9.58
CA GLU A 57 -5.41 -25.13 10.33
C GLU A 57 -5.68 -23.64 10.08
N VAL A 58 -4.63 -22.81 10.08
CA VAL A 58 -4.75 -21.36 9.86
C VAL A 58 -5.15 -21.04 8.41
N LYS A 59 -4.71 -21.84 7.43
CA LYS A 59 -5.20 -21.70 6.05
C LYS A 59 -6.70 -22.00 5.95
N LEU A 60 -7.17 -23.05 6.63
CA LEU A 60 -8.60 -23.39 6.68
C LEU A 60 -9.42 -22.28 7.35
N GLU A 61 -8.90 -21.66 8.42
CA GLU A 61 -9.52 -20.48 9.05
C GLU A 61 -9.61 -19.29 8.09
N ILE A 62 -8.52 -18.97 7.39
CA ILE A 62 -8.50 -17.88 6.39
C ILE A 62 -9.52 -18.14 5.27
N GLU A 63 -9.65 -19.38 4.81
CA GLU A 63 -10.66 -19.74 3.80
C GLU A 63 -12.09 -19.61 4.32
N LYS A 64 -12.37 -20.03 5.55
CA LYS A 64 -13.69 -19.84 6.19
C LYS A 64 -14.04 -18.35 6.30
N MET A 65 -13.10 -17.54 6.77
CA MET A 65 -13.27 -16.08 6.87
C MET A 65 -13.56 -15.43 5.51
N LYS A 66 -12.93 -15.91 4.43
CA LYS A 66 -13.24 -15.44 3.07
C LYS A 66 -14.68 -15.77 2.66
N ARG A 67 -15.12 -17.01 2.86
CA ARG A 67 -16.49 -17.43 2.53
C ARG A 67 -17.55 -16.67 3.32
N GLU A 68 -17.30 -16.40 4.59
CA GLU A 68 -18.22 -15.62 5.43
C GLU A 68 -18.33 -14.17 4.95
N ARG A 69 -17.22 -13.55 4.54
CA ARG A 69 -17.22 -12.20 3.94
C ARG A 69 -17.94 -12.17 2.61
N GLU A 70 -17.75 -13.16 1.75
CA GLU A 70 -18.47 -13.27 0.47
C GLU A 70 -19.98 -13.43 0.70
N LYS A 71 -20.38 -14.25 1.68
CA LYS A 71 -21.78 -14.40 2.05
C LYS A 71 -22.39 -13.08 2.56
N ALA A 72 -21.70 -12.39 3.47
CA ALA A 72 -22.16 -11.11 3.99
C ALA A 72 -22.31 -10.03 2.88
N LYS A 73 -21.36 -9.98 1.94
CA LYS A 73 -21.47 -9.10 0.77
C LYS A 73 -22.70 -9.42 -0.09
N LEU A 74 -22.98 -10.69 -0.33
CA LEU A 74 -24.16 -11.10 -1.09
C LEU A 74 -25.46 -10.73 -0.36
N ASP A 75 -25.52 -10.90 0.96
CA ASP A 75 -26.69 -10.49 1.75
C ASP A 75 -26.91 -8.96 1.68
N GLU A 76 -25.84 -8.15 1.77
CA GLU A 76 -25.90 -6.69 1.60
C GLU A 76 -26.33 -6.28 0.18
N GLU A 77 -25.82 -6.94 -0.86
CA GLU A 77 -26.20 -6.68 -2.26
C GLU A 77 -27.67 -7.00 -2.53
N MET A 78 -28.19 -8.08 -1.93
CA MET A 78 -29.60 -8.45 -2.03
C MET A 78 -30.48 -7.43 -1.30
N ASP A 79 -30.09 -6.98 -0.11
CA ASP A 79 -30.81 -5.94 0.64
C ASP A 79 -30.86 -4.62 -0.15
N GLU A 80 -29.76 -4.22 -0.80
CA GLU A 80 -29.74 -3.04 -1.68
C GLU A 80 -30.65 -3.22 -2.91
N TYR A 81 -30.65 -4.40 -3.51
CA TYR A 81 -31.50 -4.71 -4.66
C TYR A 81 -32.99 -4.62 -4.30
N PHE A 82 -33.40 -5.20 -3.17
CA PHE A 82 -34.79 -5.14 -2.72
C PHE A 82 -35.20 -3.72 -2.32
N LYS A 83 -34.34 -2.96 -1.62
CA LYS A 83 -34.61 -1.55 -1.29
C LYS A 83 -34.81 -0.69 -2.54
N LYS A 84 -33.98 -0.86 -3.57
CA LYS A 84 -34.13 -0.13 -4.85
C LYS A 84 -35.43 -0.50 -5.56
N ARG A 85 -35.84 -1.77 -5.51
CA ARG A 85 -37.11 -2.22 -6.10
C ARG A 85 -38.34 -1.68 -5.38
N GLU A 86 -38.28 -1.47 -4.07
CA GLU A 86 -39.38 -0.84 -3.31
C GLU A 86 -39.52 0.65 -3.58
N THR A 87 -38.42 1.35 -3.92
CA THR A 87 -38.47 2.79 -4.25
C THR A 87 -38.93 3.10 -5.68
N ASP A 88 -38.90 2.11 -6.58
CA ASP A 88 -39.34 2.23 -7.98
C ASP A 88 -40.84 1.88 -8.17
N VAL A 89 -41.56 1.54 -7.09
CA VAL A 89 -43.03 1.31 -7.03
C VAL A 89 -43.72 2.47 -6.32
#